data_AF-A0A962H4Q6-F1
#
_entry.id   AF-A0A962H4Q6-F1
#
_cell.length_a   1.000
_cell.length_b   1.000
_cell.length_c   1.000
_cell.angle_alpha   90.00
_cell.angle_beta   90.00
_cell.angle_gamma   90.00
#
_symmetry.space_group_name_H-M   'P 1'
#
loop_
_entity.id
_entity.type
_entity.pdbx_description
1 polymer ?
#
loop_
_entity_poly.entity_id
_entity_poly.type
_entity_poly.pdbx_seq_one_letter_code
_entity_poly.pdbx_strand_id
1 'polypeptide(L)'
;FTQTSTFFCEKRKLAKGTKVIDVSATDMAKIQIPIPCPDNPKKSLEIQAEIVRILDAFTAMTAELTAELNLRKKQYNHYRDKLLSFAFPSSGGVPEGRGGQEVEWKTLGEVGRIVTGRTPKSSEKSAWGDEVDFVTPSDIKNGMRSITCPSRRLSAEGAASMPKVQIPSGSLLVTCIGADMGKTVINANDCIPNQQIN
;
A
#
# COMPACT_ATOMS: atom_id res chain seq x y z
N PHE A 1 24.12 -15.84 11.25
CA PHE A 1 23.30 -16.48 12.30
C PHE A 1 22.57 -15.48 13.19
N THR A 2 23.21 -14.42 13.70
CA THR A 2 22.60 -13.46 14.64
C THR A 2 21.38 -12.67 14.13
N GLN A 3 21.10 -12.73 12.83
CA GLN A 3 19.92 -12.11 12.21
C GLN A 3 18.73 -13.08 12.05
N THR A 4 18.84 -14.33 12.51
CA THR A 4 17.75 -15.31 12.37
C THR A 4 16.69 -15.15 13.46
N SER A 5 15.46 -15.56 13.15
CA SER A 5 14.35 -15.58 14.13
C SER A 5 14.67 -16.44 15.36
N THR A 6 15.40 -17.54 15.18
CA THR A 6 15.85 -18.41 16.28
C THR A 6 16.74 -17.65 17.27
N PHE A 7 17.77 -16.97 16.79
CA PHE A 7 18.65 -16.15 17.63
C PHE A 7 17.87 -15.04 18.34
N PHE A 8 16.96 -14.35 17.63
CA PHE A 8 16.13 -13.30 18.24
C PHE A 8 15.19 -13.84 19.33
N CYS A 9 14.59 -15.01 19.13
CA CYS A 9 13.74 -15.65 20.13
C CYS A 9 14.53 -16.02 21.38
N GLU A 10 15.73 -16.58 21.25
CA GLU A 10 16.60 -16.89 22.39
C GLU A 10 17.08 -15.64 23.11
N LYS A 11 17.53 -14.64 22.36
CA LYS A 11 17.92 -13.34 22.89
C LYS A 11 16.79 -12.69 23.70
N ARG A 12 15.55 -12.76 23.21
CA ARG A 12 14.38 -12.19 23.89
C ARG A 12 14.10 -12.85 25.25
N LYS A 13 14.32 -14.16 25.38
CA LYS A 13 14.14 -14.87 26.67
C LYS A 13 15.13 -14.41 27.75
N LEU A 14 16.31 -13.97 27.31
CA LEU A 14 17.40 -13.52 28.18
C LEU A 14 17.37 -12.01 28.44
N ALA A 15 16.51 -11.28 27.74
CA ALA A 15 16.39 -9.84 27.86
C ALA A 15 15.66 -9.44 29.14
N LYS A 16 16.18 -8.42 29.82
CA LYS A 16 15.67 -7.93 31.11
C LYS A 16 15.35 -6.43 31.03
N GLY A 17 14.38 -6.00 31.83
CA GLY A 17 13.96 -4.61 31.95
C GLY A 17 12.68 -4.28 31.19
N THR A 18 11.88 -3.35 31.75
CA THR A 18 10.55 -2.98 31.22
C THR A 18 10.55 -1.67 30.44
N LYS A 19 11.41 -0.70 30.83
CA LYS A 19 11.56 0.59 30.15
C LYS A 19 12.77 0.64 29.21
N VAL A 20 13.84 -0.06 29.57
CA VAL A 20 15.04 -0.28 28.75
C VAL A 20 15.27 -1.78 28.75
N ILE A 21 15.23 -2.40 27.58
CA ILE A 21 15.44 -3.83 27.42
C ILE A 21 16.91 -4.05 27.09
N ASP A 22 17.61 -4.79 27.94
CA ASP A 22 19.04 -5.09 27.76
C ASP A 22 19.32 -6.59 27.93
N VAL A 23 20.45 -7.04 27.36
CA VAL A 23 20.96 -8.41 27.50
C VAL A 23 22.43 -8.32 27.90
N SER A 24 22.77 -8.83 29.08
CA SER A 24 24.15 -8.83 29.58
C SER A 24 25.06 -9.69 28.69
N ALA A 25 26.36 -9.38 28.64
CA ALA A 25 27.35 -10.18 27.91
C ALA A 25 27.39 -11.64 28.40
N THR A 26 27.19 -11.85 29.70
CA THR A 26 27.16 -13.18 30.33
C THR A 26 25.93 -13.98 29.89
N ASP A 27 24.78 -13.32 29.71
CA ASP A 27 23.58 -13.96 29.21
C ASP A 27 23.67 -14.21 27.70
N MET A 28 24.24 -13.28 26.93
CA MET A 28 24.55 -13.44 25.50
C MET A 28 25.41 -14.69 25.22
N ALA A 29 26.40 -14.98 26.06
CA ALA A 29 27.28 -16.15 25.91
C ALA A 29 26.56 -17.50 26.08
N LYS A 30 25.34 -17.51 26.64
CA LYS A 30 24.53 -18.74 26.83
C LYS A 30 23.77 -19.14 25.55
N ILE A 31 23.68 -18.26 24.56
CA ILE A 31 22.99 -18.51 23.30
C ILE A 31 23.81 -19.51 22.49
N GLN A 32 23.23 -20.66 22.14
CA GLN A 32 23.93 -21.69 21.39
C GLN A 32 23.88 -21.41 19.89
N ILE A 33 25.05 -21.43 19.25
CA ILE A 33 25.18 -21.23 17.81
C ILE A 33 25.43 -22.60 17.15
N PRO A 34 24.64 -23.01 16.15
CA PRO A 34 24.85 -24.27 15.46
C PRO A 34 26.11 -24.19 14.60
N ILE A 35 26.97 -25.21 14.73
CA ILE A 35 28.17 -25.41 13.92
C ILE A 35 27.91 -26.62 13.02
N PRO A 36 28.02 -26.50 11.68
CA PRO A 36 27.65 -27.58 10.75
C PRO A 36 28.41 -28.90 10.91
N CYS A 37 29.71 -28.84 11.23
CA CYS A 37 30.55 -30.02 11.46
C CYS A 37 31.46 -29.79 12.68
N PRO A 38 30.97 -29.99 13.92
CA PRO A 38 31.76 -29.71 15.12
C PRO A 38 33.03 -30.56 15.22
N ASP A 39 33.00 -31.80 14.71
CA ASP A 39 34.11 -32.74 14.78
C ASP A 39 35.21 -32.50 13.72
N ASN A 40 34.92 -31.71 12.68
CA ASN A 40 35.88 -31.40 11.62
C ASN A 40 35.87 -29.90 11.28
N PRO A 41 36.80 -29.13 11.87
CA PRO A 41 36.89 -27.69 11.66
C PRO A 41 37.04 -27.28 10.20
N LYS A 42 37.83 -28.02 9.40
CA LYS A 42 38.08 -27.68 7.98
C LYS A 42 36.80 -27.79 7.15
N LYS A 43 36.09 -28.92 7.29
CA LYS A 43 34.82 -29.14 6.61
C LYS A 43 33.74 -28.14 7.06
N SER A 44 33.72 -27.80 8.35
CA SER A 44 32.80 -26.78 8.87
C SER A 44 33.06 -25.41 8.25
N LEU A 45 34.32 -25.00 8.10
CA LEU A 45 34.67 -23.72 7.47
C LEU A 45 34.29 -23.69 5.99
N GLU A 46 34.49 -24.78 5.25
CA GLU A 46 34.07 -24.89 3.85
C GLU A 46 32.55 -24.72 3.69
N ILE A 47 31.77 -25.39 4.53
CA ILE A 47 30.31 -25.27 4.53
C ILE A 47 29.88 -23.85 4.93
N GLN A 48 30.51 -23.26 5.95
CA GLN A 48 30.20 -21.89 6.36
C GLN A 48 30.56 -20.88 5.28
N ALA A 49 31.65 -21.06 4.56
CA ALA A 49 32.03 -20.21 3.42
C ALA A 49 30.98 -20.27 2.31
N GLU A 50 30.46 -21.46 2.01
CA GLU A 50 29.39 -21.62 1.01
C GLU A 50 28.07 -20.98 1.49
N ILE A 51 27.71 -21.12 2.76
CA ILE A 51 26.54 -20.46 3.35
C ILE A 51 26.70 -18.93 3.26
N VAL A 52 27.85 -18.40 3.65
CA VAL A 52 28.13 -16.95 3.61
C VAL A 52 28.08 -16.45 2.16
N ARG A 53 28.67 -17.17 1.20
CA ARG A 53 28.62 -16.82 -0.23
C ARG A 53 27.18 -16.64 -0.72
N ILE A 54 26.28 -17.55 -0.36
CA ILE A 54 24.87 -17.48 -0.74
C ILE A 54 24.18 -16.30 -0.05
N LEU A 55 24.39 -16.11 1.25
CA LEU A 55 23.77 -15.01 2.00
C LEU A 55 24.26 -13.63 1.54
N ASP A 56 25.54 -13.51 1.19
CA ASP A 56 26.12 -12.29 0.63
C ASP A 56 25.52 -11.99 -0.75
N ALA A 57 25.32 -13.01 -1.59
CA ALA A 57 24.66 -12.84 -2.88
C ALA A 57 23.21 -12.32 -2.74
N PHE A 58 22.42 -12.86 -1.80
CA PHE A 58 21.07 -12.35 -1.50
C PHE A 58 21.09 -10.93 -0.93
N THR A 59 22.07 -10.62 -0.08
CA THR A 59 22.24 -9.28 0.50
C THR A 59 22.56 -8.27 -0.60
N ALA A 60 23.49 -8.60 -1.50
CA ALA A 60 23.85 -7.78 -2.65
C ALA A 60 22.65 -7.54 -3.58
N MET A 61 21.91 -8.60 -3.95
CA MET A 61 20.70 -8.47 -4.77
C MET A 61 19.63 -7.60 -4.11
N THR A 62 19.43 -7.73 -2.79
CA THR A 62 18.46 -6.90 -2.05
C THR A 62 18.88 -5.43 -2.04
N ALA A 63 20.18 -5.15 -1.86
CA ALA A 63 20.72 -3.80 -1.91
C ALA A 63 20.55 -3.18 -3.30
N GLU A 64 20.86 -3.93 -4.36
CA GLU A 64 20.68 -3.51 -5.75
C GLU A 64 19.21 -3.19 -6.07
N LEU A 65 18.29 -4.10 -5.73
CA LEU A 65 16.84 -3.88 -5.94
C LEU A 65 16.33 -2.66 -5.17
N THR A 66 16.82 -2.42 -3.96
CA THR A 66 16.42 -1.25 -3.16
C THR A 66 16.95 0.04 -3.80
N ALA A 67 18.18 0.03 -4.29
CA ALA A 67 18.77 1.15 -5.01
C ALA A 67 17.99 1.45 -6.32
N GLU A 68 17.71 0.42 -7.12
CA GLU A 68 16.94 0.54 -8.35
C GLU A 68 15.52 1.07 -8.08
N LEU A 69 14.84 0.55 -7.06
CA LEU A 69 13.50 1.03 -6.67
C LEU A 69 13.51 2.52 -6.30
N ASN A 70 14.54 2.99 -5.60
CA ASN A 70 14.70 4.41 -5.27
C ASN A 70 14.98 5.26 -6.52
N LEU A 71 15.83 4.78 -7.43
CA LEU A 71 16.10 5.44 -8.71
C LEU A 71 14.83 5.52 -9.57
N ARG A 72 14.04 4.45 -9.63
CA ARG A 72 12.75 4.43 -10.35
C ARG A 72 11.73 5.37 -9.76
N LYS A 73 11.63 5.47 -8.43
CA LYS A 73 10.78 6.48 -7.77
C LYS A 73 11.21 7.90 -8.13
N LYS A 74 12.51 8.19 -8.13
CA LYS A 74 13.05 9.48 -8.54
C LYS A 74 12.74 9.79 -10.00
N GLN A 75 12.93 8.81 -10.88
CA GLN A 75 12.60 8.91 -12.31
C GLN A 75 11.09 9.17 -12.52
N TYR A 76 10.23 8.41 -11.84
CA TYR A 76 8.78 8.59 -11.89
C TYR A 76 8.36 10.00 -11.47
N ASN A 77 8.86 10.50 -10.34
CA ASN A 77 8.55 11.85 -9.87
C ASN A 77 9.01 12.91 -10.88
N HIS A 78 10.23 12.79 -11.41
CA HIS A 78 10.74 13.72 -12.42
C HIS A 78 9.83 13.77 -13.65
N TYR A 79 9.43 12.62 -14.19
CA TYR A 79 8.57 12.59 -15.37
C TYR A 79 7.13 13.00 -15.09
N ARG A 80 6.55 12.63 -13.93
CA ARG A 80 5.24 13.09 -13.49
C ARG A 80 5.21 14.61 -13.43
N ASP A 81 6.16 15.22 -12.75
CA ASP A 81 6.22 16.67 -12.57
C ASP A 81 6.48 17.37 -13.92
N LYS A 82 7.34 16.81 -14.78
CA LYS A 82 7.60 17.35 -16.13
C LYS A 82 6.44 17.14 -17.12
N LEU A 83 5.52 16.22 -16.86
CA LEU A 83 4.32 15.99 -17.70
C LEU A 83 3.16 16.85 -17.23
N LEU A 84 3.05 17.05 -15.92
CA LEU A 84 1.98 17.82 -15.27
C LEU A 84 2.44 19.25 -14.86
N SER A 85 3.55 19.74 -15.39
CA SER A 85 4.00 21.12 -15.26
C SER A 85 3.38 21.98 -16.35
N PHE A 86 2.66 23.01 -15.95
CA PHE A 86 2.04 23.97 -16.85
C PHE A 86 2.73 25.32 -16.70
N ALA A 87 3.09 25.96 -17.81
CA ALA A 87 3.68 27.29 -17.80
C ALA A 87 2.56 28.34 -17.79
N PHE A 88 2.58 29.23 -16.81
CA PHE A 88 1.61 30.32 -16.72
C PHE A 88 2.20 31.60 -17.31
N PRO A 89 1.62 32.18 -18.37
CA PRO A 89 2.05 33.47 -18.86
C PRO A 89 1.70 34.57 -17.84
N SER A 90 2.67 35.44 -17.54
CA SER A 90 2.56 36.50 -16.51
C SER A 90 1.47 37.54 -16.78
N SER A 91 0.89 37.55 -17.98
CA SER A 91 -0.10 38.51 -18.46
C SER A 91 -1.54 37.97 -18.48
N GLY A 92 -1.85 36.87 -17.78
CA GLY A 92 -3.21 36.34 -17.65
C GLY A 92 -3.72 35.54 -18.84
N GLY A 93 -2.82 34.92 -19.61
CA GLY A 93 -3.15 34.03 -20.73
C GLY A 93 -3.43 32.57 -20.33
N VAL A 94 -3.78 31.75 -21.33
CA VAL A 94 -4.03 30.31 -21.16
C VAL A 94 -2.73 29.61 -20.77
N PRO A 95 -2.73 28.72 -19.75
CA PRO A 95 -1.54 27.95 -19.44
C PRO A 95 -1.16 27.02 -20.59
N GLU A 96 0.14 26.95 -20.88
CA GLU A 96 0.66 26.04 -21.88
C GLU A 96 1.19 24.78 -21.20
N GLY A 97 0.66 23.64 -21.65
CA GLY A 97 1.20 22.33 -21.33
C GLY A 97 2.50 22.05 -22.08
N ARG A 98 3.03 20.85 -21.87
CA ARG A 98 4.22 20.41 -22.59
C ARG A 98 3.95 20.40 -24.10
N GLY A 99 4.83 21.07 -24.86
CA GLY A 99 4.77 21.08 -26.32
C GLY A 99 3.87 22.17 -26.92
N GLY A 100 3.54 23.22 -26.15
CA GLY A 100 2.74 24.35 -26.63
C GLY A 100 1.26 24.01 -26.77
N GLN A 101 0.79 22.94 -26.11
CA GLN A 101 -0.63 22.60 -26.07
C GLN A 101 -1.33 23.56 -25.11
N GLU A 102 -2.37 24.25 -25.59
CA GLU A 102 -3.23 25.07 -24.73
C GLU A 102 -3.97 24.19 -23.72
N VAL A 103 -4.01 24.63 -22.46
CA VAL A 103 -4.66 23.92 -21.36
C VAL A 103 -5.77 24.79 -20.77
N GLU A 104 -6.98 24.25 -20.71
CA GLU A 104 -8.13 24.91 -20.13
C GLU A 104 -8.32 24.51 -18.66
N TRP A 105 -8.56 25.50 -17.79
CA TRP A 105 -8.97 25.24 -16.42
C TRP A 105 -10.46 24.89 -16.37
N LYS A 106 -10.76 23.69 -15.89
CA LYS A 106 -12.14 23.23 -15.65
C LYS A 106 -12.36 22.86 -14.20
N THR A 107 -13.56 23.11 -13.71
CA THR A 107 -13.97 22.58 -12.41
C THR A 107 -14.19 21.07 -12.52
N LEU A 108 -13.95 20.31 -11.45
CA LEU A 108 -14.13 18.85 -11.50
C LEU A 108 -15.56 18.44 -11.89
N GLY A 109 -16.56 19.26 -11.54
CA GLY A 109 -17.95 19.04 -11.93
C GLY A 109 -18.23 19.19 -13.43
N GLU A 110 -17.39 19.91 -14.17
CA GLU A 110 -17.46 19.99 -15.64
C GLU A 110 -16.87 18.76 -16.32
N VAL A 111 -15.94 18.06 -15.65
CA VAL A 111 -15.28 16.86 -16.18
C VAL A 111 -16.13 15.62 -15.97
N GLY A 112 -16.91 15.55 -14.88
CA GLY A 112 -17.75 14.40 -14.61
C GLY A 112 -18.75 14.60 -13.48
N ARG A 113 -19.70 13.67 -13.40
CA ARG A 113 -20.70 13.64 -12.34
C ARG A 113 -20.06 13.11 -11.05
N ILE A 114 -19.97 13.98 -10.05
CA ILE A 114 -19.51 13.60 -8.70
C ILE A 114 -20.71 13.15 -7.88
N VAL A 115 -20.58 12.01 -7.19
CA VAL A 115 -21.66 11.41 -6.42
C VAL A 115 -21.13 11.00 -5.06
N THR A 116 -21.67 11.59 -4.00
CA THR A 116 -21.37 11.13 -2.64
C THR A 116 -22.10 9.84 -2.36
N GLY A 117 -21.37 8.85 -1.83
CA GLY A 117 -21.93 7.56 -1.45
C GLY A 117 -23.00 7.65 -0.36
N ARG A 118 -23.60 6.50 -0.04
CA ARG A 118 -24.62 6.39 0.99
C ARG A 118 -24.53 5.04 1.69
N THR A 119 -24.80 5.05 2.99
CA THR A 119 -24.71 3.86 3.83
C THR A 119 -26.11 3.43 4.27
N PRO A 120 -26.58 2.22 3.90
CA PRO A 120 -27.79 1.66 4.48
C PRO A 120 -27.59 1.39 5.97
N LYS A 121 -28.70 1.34 6.72
CA LYS A 121 -28.63 1.09 8.17
C LYS A 121 -28.08 -0.32 8.41
N SER A 122 -27.06 -0.45 9.27
CA SER A 122 -26.51 -1.76 9.64
C SER A 122 -27.52 -2.69 10.30
N SER A 123 -28.60 -2.15 10.88
CA SER A 123 -29.69 -2.91 11.49
C SER A 123 -30.63 -3.57 10.47
N GLU A 124 -30.69 -3.05 9.25
CA GLU A 124 -31.60 -3.52 8.20
C GLU A 124 -30.95 -4.68 7.44
N LYS A 125 -31.12 -5.91 7.96
CA LYS A 125 -30.48 -7.11 7.39
C LYS A 125 -30.87 -7.38 5.94
N SER A 126 -32.07 -6.97 5.51
CA SER A 126 -32.54 -7.12 4.12
C SER A 126 -31.72 -6.32 3.11
N ALA A 127 -31.07 -5.23 3.53
CA ALA A 127 -30.26 -4.39 2.64
C ALA A 127 -28.86 -4.98 2.37
N TRP A 128 -28.41 -5.94 3.17
CA TRP A 128 -27.09 -6.56 3.05
C TRP A 128 -27.22 -7.95 2.42
N GLY A 129 -26.30 -8.29 1.52
CA GLY A 129 -26.36 -9.51 0.72
C GLY A 129 -25.08 -9.70 -0.06
N ASP A 130 -25.13 -10.45 -1.16
CA ASP A 130 -23.95 -10.83 -1.96
C ASP A 130 -24.10 -10.45 -3.44
N GLU A 131 -24.90 -9.43 -3.76
CA GLU A 131 -25.20 -9.08 -5.16
C GLU A 131 -24.44 -7.85 -5.66
N VAL A 132 -24.43 -6.74 -4.90
CA VAL A 132 -23.82 -5.48 -5.35
C VAL A 132 -22.68 -5.07 -4.42
N ASP A 133 -21.56 -4.63 -4.99
CA ASP A 133 -20.37 -4.26 -4.22
C ASP A 133 -20.63 -3.00 -3.37
N PHE A 134 -20.26 -3.05 -2.08
CA PHE A 134 -20.32 -1.90 -1.18
C PHE A 134 -18.93 -1.48 -0.73
N VAL A 135 -18.44 -0.35 -1.25
CA VAL A 135 -17.06 0.08 -1.03
C VAL A 135 -16.95 1.03 0.16
N THR A 136 -16.04 0.73 1.08
CA THR A 136 -15.74 1.54 2.25
C THR A 136 -14.28 2.03 2.25
N PRO A 137 -13.93 3.09 3.00
CA PRO A 137 -12.54 3.56 3.08
C PRO A 137 -11.55 2.48 3.54
N SER A 138 -11.98 1.56 4.41
CA SER A 138 -11.15 0.44 4.88
C SER A 138 -10.79 -0.56 3.79
N ASP A 139 -11.58 -0.64 2.71
CA ASP A 139 -11.27 -1.49 1.57
C ASP A 139 -10.16 -0.87 0.70
N ILE A 140 -9.92 0.44 0.82
CA ILE A 140 -8.99 1.20 -0.02
C ILE A 140 -7.61 1.29 0.66
N LYS A 141 -6.64 0.60 0.06
CA LYS A 141 -5.24 0.59 0.51
C LYS A 141 -4.38 1.58 -0.26
N ASN A 142 -3.31 2.06 0.38
CA ASN A 142 -2.37 2.97 -0.28
C ASN A 142 -1.70 2.29 -1.49
N GLY A 143 -1.63 2.97 -2.63
CA GLY A 143 -1.08 2.43 -3.87
C GLY A 143 -1.96 1.40 -4.58
N MET A 144 -3.18 1.14 -4.10
CA MET A 144 -4.15 0.32 -4.80
C MET A 144 -4.60 1.04 -6.08
N ARG A 145 -4.61 0.32 -7.21
CA ARG A 145 -5.08 0.89 -8.50
C ARG A 145 -6.58 0.69 -8.69
N SER A 146 -7.08 -0.49 -8.35
CA SER A 146 -8.47 -0.86 -8.54
C SER A 146 -8.99 -1.72 -7.41
N ILE A 147 -10.26 -1.55 -7.06
CA ILE A 147 -10.97 -2.41 -6.12
C ILE A 147 -11.81 -3.44 -6.87
N THR A 148 -11.60 -4.72 -6.55
CA THR A 148 -12.25 -5.86 -7.22
C THR A 148 -13.18 -6.65 -6.33
N CYS A 149 -12.92 -6.67 -5.02
CA CYS A 149 -13.71 -7.42 -4.05
C CYS A 149 -13.69 -6.65 -2.71
N PRO A 150 -14.68 -5.79 -2.45
CA PRO A 150 -14.81 -5.14 -1.15
C PRO A 150 -15.22 -6.14 -0.07
N SER A 151 -14.99 -5.77 1.19
CA SER A 151 -15.32 -6.63 2.34
C SER A 151 -16.82 -6.86 2.55
N ARG A 152 -17.68 -5.99 2.00
CA ARG A 152 -19.13 -6.04 2.16
C ARG A 152 -19.84 -5.84 0.84
N ARG A 153 -21.04 -6.42 0.75
CA ARG A 153 -21.92 -6.32 -0.42
C ARG A 153 -23.36 -6.06 0.04
N LEU A 154 -24.15 -5.47 -0.84
CA LEU A 154 -25.57 -5.19 -0.64
C LEU A 154 -26.40 -6.24 -1.36
N SER A 155 -27.64 -6.38 -0.89
CA SER A 155 -28.65 -7.10 -1.62
C SER A 155 -29.16 -6.30 -2.82
N ALA A 156 -29.84 -6.94 -3.77
CA ALA A 156 -30.50 -6.30 -4.90
C ALA A 156 -31.55 -5.27 -4.43
N GLU A 157 -32.30 -5.58 -3.36
CA GLU A 157 -33.27 -4.66 -2.74
C GLU A 157 -32.56 -3.46 -2.10
N GLY A 158 -31.46 -3.71 -1.38
CA GLY A 158 -30.65 -2.68 -0.74
C GLY A 158 -30.05 -1.71 -1.76
N ALA A 159 -29.53 -2.23 -2.87
CA ALA A 159 -29.01 -1.43 -3.97
C ALA A 159 -30.11 -0.64 -4.69
N ALA A 160 -31.25 -1.30 -4.98
CA ALA A 160 -32.40 -0.66 -5.63
C ALA A 160 -33.02 0.47 -4.81
N SER A 161 -32.85 0.47 -3.48
CA SER A 161 -33.29 1.58 -2.62
C SER A 161 -32.45 2.86 -2.79
N MET A 162 -31.26 2.77 -3.39
CA MET A 162 -30.32 3.89 -3.55
C MET A 162 -29.81 4.05 -5.00
N PRO A 163 -30.69 4.19 -6.01
CA PRO A 163 -30.29 4.14 -7.42
C PRO A 163 -29.42 5.33 -7.84
N LYS A 164 -29.53 6.47 -7.14
CA LYS A 164 -28.76 7.68 -7.45
C LYS A 164 -27.28 7.60 -7.09
N VAL A 165 -26.91 6.70 -6.17
CA VAL A 165 -25.52 6.51 -5.70
C VAL A 165 -24.84 5.29 -6.28
N GLN A 166 -25.55 4.54 -7.13
CA GLN A 166 -24.94 3.45 -7.88
C GLN A 166 -24.02 4.02 -8.96
N ILE A 167 -22.79 3.53 -8.97
CA ILE A 167 -21.75 3.96 -9.89
C ILE A 167 -21.32 2.78 -10.77
N PRO A 168 -21.15 3.00 -12.09
CA PRO A 168 -20.73 1.95 -13.00
C PRO A 168 -19.25 1.59 -12.77
N SER A 169 -18.87 0.38 -13.17
CA SER A 169 -17.47 -0.04 -13.29
C SER A 169 -16.62 0.98 -14.07
N GLY A 170 -15.36 1.14 -13.66
CA GLY A 170 -14.42 2.10 -14.26
C GLY A 170 -14.52 3.52 -13.71
N SER A 171 -15.37 3.78 -12.72
CA SER A 171 -15.48 5.07 -12.03
C SER A 171 -14.33 5.29 -11.03
N LEU A 172 -14.03 6.56 -10.77
CA LEU A 172 -13.06 6.96 -9.76
C LEU A 172 -13.73 7.05 -8.39
N LEU A 173 -13.09 6.48 -7.37
CA LEU A 173 -13.51 6.57 -5.98
C LEU A 173 -12.45 7.31 -5.19
N VAL A 174 -12.85 8.38 -4.50
CA VAL A 174 -11.96 9.21 -3.68
C VAL A 174 -12.46 9.25 -2.24
N THR A 175 -11.62 8.83 -1.30
CA THR A 175 -11.92 8.97 0.12
C THR A 175 -11.79 10.43 0.56
N CYS A 176 -12.83 10.99 1.18
CA CYS A 176 -12.87 12.40 1.55
C CYS A 176 -12.89 12.64 3.07
N ILE A 177 -13.01 11.59 3.89
CA ILE A 177 -13.16 11.71 5.34
C ILE A 177 -12.28 10.71 6.08
N GLY A 178 -11.65 11.15 7.18
CA GLY A 178 -10.91 10.30 8.11
C GLY A 178 -9.40 10.23 7.82
N ALA A 179 -8.71 9.32 8.51
CA ALA A 179 -7.26 9.13 8.36
C ALA A 179 -6.86 8.66 6.95
N ASP A 180 -7.81 8.12 6.19
CA ASP A 180 -7.61 7.59 4.85
C ASP A 180 -7.94 8.61 3.75
N MET A 181 -8.10 9.90 4.07
CA MET A 181 -8.44 10.95 3.10
C MET A 181 -7.43 11.04 1.94
N GLY A 182 -7.95 11.21 0.73
CA GLY A 182 -7.16 11.43 -0.50
C GLY A 182 -6.73 10.14 -1.21
N LYS A 183 -7.07 8.96 -0.68
CA LYS A 183 -6.85 7.71 -1.41
C LYS A 183 -7.82 7.61 -2.58
N THR A 184 -7.31 7.18 -3.71
CA THR A 184 -8.04 7.14 -4.97
C THR A 184 -7.90 5.76 -5.60
N VAL A 185 -9.01 5.16 -6.01
CA VAL A 185 -9.04 3.85 -6.71
C VAL A 185 -10.09 3.85 -7.81
N ILE A 186 -9.98 2.90 -8.74
CA ILE A 186 -11.00 2.64 -9.76
C ILE A 186 -11.83 1.41 -9.34
N ASN A 187 -13.16 1.47 -9.41
CA ASN A 187 -13.99 0.29 -9.17
C ASN A 187 -13.98 -0.66 -10.38
N ALA A 188 -13.73 -1.95 -10.15
CA ALA A 188 -13.74 -2.93 -11.22
C ALA A 188 -15.18 -3.38 -11.59
N ASN A 189 -16.07 -3.39 -10.62
CA ASN A 189 -17.48 -3.74 -10.79
C ASN A 189 -18.38 -2.56 -10.41
N ASP A 190 -19.62 -2.57 -10.87
CA ASP A 190 -20.65 -1.66 -10.40
C ASP A 190 -20.79 -1.75 -8.88
N CYS A 191 -20.80 -0.60 -8.22
CA CYS A 191 -20.81 -0.58 -6.76
C CYS A 191 -21.61 0.60 -6.20
N ILE A 192 -21.83 0.58 -4.90
CA ILE A 192 -22.34 1.69 -4.12
C ILE A 192 -21.28 2.06 -3.06
N PRO A 193 -20.73 3.28 -3.09
CA PRO A 193 -19.74 3.69 -2.11
C PRO A 193 -20.39 4.13 -0.79
N ASN A 194 -19.62 4.06 0.28
CA ASN A 194 -19.95 4.66 1.57
C ASN A 194 -20.01 6.19 1.49
N GLN A 195 -20.76 6.84 2.38
CA GLN A 195 -20.89 8.30 2.48
C GLN A 195 -19.59 9.09 2.67
N GLN A 196 -18.48 8.43 2.98
CA GLN A 196 -17.15 9.02 3.11
C GLN A 196 -16.38 9.08 1.78
N ILE A 197 -16.96 8.58 0.69
CA ILE A 197 -16.34 8.46 -0.62
C ILE A 197 -17.17 9.24 -1.64
N ASN A 198 -16.48 9.94 -2.53
CA ASN A 198 -17.02 10.63 -3.71
C ASN A 198 -16.53 10.02 -5.02
#